data_AF-A0A9P6A253-F1
#
_entry.id   AF-A0A9P6A253-F1
#
_cell.length_a   1.000
_cell.length_b   1.000
_cell.length_c   1.000
_cell.angle_alpha   90.00
_cell.angle_beta   90.00
_cell.angle_gamma   90.00
#
_symmetry.space_group_name_H-M   'P 1'
#
loop_
_entity.id
_entity.type
_entity.pdbx_description
1 polymer ?
#
loop_
_entity_poly.entity_id
_entity_poly.type
_entity_poly.pdbx_seq_one_letter_code
_entity_poly.pdbx_strand_id
1 'polypeptide(L)'
;MLTKIEAIAVLGCMLLLIVLPSLREQARILDEWKDARIRNIPNLLGKYGVDGWLMSQREHAEDVIWWSIKNATDFDAHRRTIILFHNKRSEKLPSPIKWVDNTGSAWPELTTTLETLQIDINFASGLQVGELNALQENIFGSWDGQLLNVPMLGIEYVATRVDGMLEYYHDLQEIVWATLERAFLTNTDLQWWFREKMQALNVTTWNQPRISVVVPESFPGWEGTDDHMAYILCTSEGEKDVPEGLKEGDIVLDYMHLGLTGNEVLTKSLERMKVENISGQIFCHPIGDWGHDAGAAIGITNLPEHVPVLGDLPVLPNTFYGIELYAYHFVAEGNETLRFRLEENAHRSEEAGKWRFVRGRQERLHIIDPTKRRRHTARPLLIQIQ
;
A
#
# COMPACT_ATOMS: atom_id res chain seq x y z
N MET A 1 -43.13 -12.33 15.61
CA MET A 1 -42.89 -10.89 15.80
C MET A 1 -41.41 -10.70 16.09
N LEU A 2 -40.61 -10.32 15.10
CA LEU A 2 -39.29 -9.73 15.39
C LEU A 2 -39.53 -8.41 16.13
N THR A 3 -38.81 -8.17 17.22
CA THR A 3 -39.07 -6.98 18.03
C THR A 3 -38.55 -5.74 17.30
N LYS A 4 -39.23 -4.59 17.47
CA LYS A 4 -38.82 -3.33 16.82
C LYS A 4 -37.36 -2.93 17.14
N ILE A 5 -36.80 -3.43 18.24
CA ILE A 5 -35.44 -3.12 18.70
C ILE A 5 -34.39 -3.79 17.78
N GLU A 6 -34.57 -5.04 17.38
CA GLU A 6 -33.67 -5.71 16.43
C GLU A 6 -33.77 -5.08 15.03
N ALA A 7 -34.98 -4.70 14.60
CA ALA A 7 -35.16 -3.96 13.35
C ALA A 7 -34.49 -2.58 13.38
N ILE A 8 -34.49 -1.88 14.52
CA ILE A 8 -33.78 -0.61 14.70
C ILE A 8 -32.26 -0.81 14.75
N ALA A 9 -31.75 -1.90 15.32
CA ALA A 9 -30.33 -2.23 15.26
C ALA A 9 -29.87 -2.53 13.81
N VAL A 10 -30.66 -3.29 13.04
CA VAL A 10 -30.38 -3.59 11.63
C VAL A 10 -30.50 -2.35 10.74
N LEU A 11 -31.53 -1.50 10.92
CA LEU A 11 -31.62 -0.23 10.18
C LEU A 11 -30.56 0.79 10.60
N GLY A 12 -30.23 0.89 11.90
CA GLY A 12 -29.17 1.76 12.40
C GLY A 12 -27.79 1.39 11.84
N CYS A 13 -27.51 0.09 11.72
CA CYS A 13 -26.30 -0.43 11.08
C CYS A 13 -26.33 -0.35 9.53
N MET A 14 -27.50 -0.11 8.91
CA MET A 14 -27.59 0.25 7.48
C MET A 14 -27.37 1.74 7.21
N LEU A 15 -27.49 2.60 8.24
CA LEU A 15 -27.50 4.07 8.10
C LEU A 15 -26.12 4.74 8.17
N LEU A 16 -25.05 3.96 8.34
CA LEU A 16 -23.67 4.44 8.53
C LEU A 16 -22.66 3.70 7.64
N LEU A 17 -23.08 3.12 6.51
CA LEU A 17 -22.09 2.78 5.48
C LEU A 17 -21.64 4.07 4.82
N ILE A 18 -20.35 4.37 5.00
CA ILE A 18 -19.59 5.16 4.05
C ILE A 18 -19.76 4.48 2.69
N VAL A 19 -20.29 5.22 1.73
CA VAL A 19 -20.46 4.78 0.34
C VAL A 19 -19.45 5.56 -0.47
N LEU A 20 -18.49 4.85 -1.07
CA LEU A 20 -17.54 5.49 -1.97
C LEU A 20 -18.27 6.22 -3.10
N PRO A 21 -17.64 7.28 -3.66
CA PRO A 21 -18.16 7.94 -4.84
C PRO A 21 -18.44 6.95 -5.98
N SER A 22 -19.34 7.32 -6.90
CA SER A 22 -19.55 6.54 -8.14
C SER A 22 -18.25 6.39 -8.92
N LEU A 23 -18.09 5.32 -9.72
CA LEU A 23 -16.86 5.08 -10.52
C LEU A 23 -16.43 6.30 -11.36
N ARG A 24 -17.38 7.09 -11.88
CA ARG A 24 -17.08 8.33 -12.62
C ARG A 24 -16.46 9.42 -11.74
N GLU A 25 -16.90 9.50 -10.48
CA GLU A 25 -16.41 10.47 -9.51
C GLU A 25 -15.09 10.00 -8.88
N GLN A 26 -14.92 8.68 -8.65
CA GLN A 26 -13.61 8.11 -8.31
C GLN A 26 -12.59 8.42 -9.41
N ALA A 27 -12.95 8.28 -10.69
CA ALA A 27 -12.08 8.62 -11.81
C ALA A 27 -11.65 10.10 -11.79
N ARG A 28 -12.58 11.03 -11.51
CA ARG A 28 -12.26 12.47 -11.34
C ARG A 28 -11.26 12.69 -10.19
N ILE A 29 -11.47 12.06 -9.04
CA ILE A 29 -10.60 12.18 -7.86
C ILE A 29 -9.20 11.64 -8.16
N LEU A 30 -9.10 10.46 -8.76
CA LEU A 30 -7.82 9.85 -9.18
C LEU A 30 -7.07 10.75 -10.19
N ASP A 31 -7.78 11.31 -11.16
CA ASP A 31 -7.21 12.25 -12.13
C ASP A 31 -6.71 13.54 -11.48
N GLU A 32 -7.42 14.10 -10.49
CA GLU A 32 -7.00 15.28 -9.75
C GLU A 32 -5.75 15.04 -8.89
N TRP A 33 -5.63 13.86 -8.29
CA TRP A 33 -4.44 13.46 -7.54
C TRP A 33 -3.22 13.24 -8.45
N LYS A 34 -3.43 12.55 -9.58
CA LYS A 34 -2.43 12.39 -10.65
C LYS A 34 -1.96 13.76 -11.15
N ASP A 35 -2.88 14.68 -11.46
CA ASP A 35 -2.52 16.04 -11.89
C ASP A 35 -1.78 16.82 -10.80
N ALA A 36 -2.10 16.62 -9.51
CA ALA A 36 -1.37 17.22 -8.39
C ALA A 36 0.07 16.70 -8.30
N ARG A 37 0.30 15.39 -8.45
CA ARG A 37 1.63 14.79 -8.50
C ARG A 37 2.42 15.29 -9.72
N ILE A 38 1.80 15.32 -10.90
CA ILE A 38 2.41 15.84 -12.13
C ILE A 38 2.85 17.30 -11.98
N ARG A 39 2.01 18.16 -11.38
CA ARG A 39 2.37 19.57 -11.10
C ARG A 39 3.61 19.73 -10.19
N ASN A 40 3.93 18.72 -9.38
CA ASN A 40 5.11 18.74 -8.50
C ASN A 40 6.40 18.23 -9.16
N ILE A 41 6.35 17.61 -10.34
CA ILE A 41 7.54 17.05 -11.02
C ILE A 41 8.68 18.09 -11.19
N PRO A 42 8.44 19.37 -11.55
CA PRO A 42 9.52 20.37 -11.61
C PRO A 42 10.26 20.59 -10.29
N ASN A 43 9.57 20.45 -9.14
CA ASN A 43 10.21 20.51 -7.82
C ASN A 43 11.06 19.27 -7.55
N LEU A 44 10.58 18.08 -7.93
CA LEU A 44 11.34 16.82 -7.81
C LEU A 44 12.58 16.82 -8.71
N LEU A 45 12.46 17.28 -9.96
CA LEU A 45 13.58 17.50 -10.88
C LEU A 45 14.64 18.41 -10.24
N GLY A 46 14.22 19.56 -9.70
CA GLY A 46 15.11 20.48 -8.97
C GLY A 46 15.73 19.88 -7.71
N LYS A 47 14.96 19.13 -6.92
CA LYS A 47 15.41 18.43 -5.70
C LYS A 47 16.52 17.42 -6.00
N TYR A 48 16.37 16.69 -7.10
CA TYR A 48 17.28 15.60 -7.49
C TYR A 48 18.38 16.03 -8.47
N GLY A 49 18.45 17.31 -8.85
CA GLY A 49 19.49 17.83 -9.75
C GLY A 49 19.38 17.30 -11.19
N VAL A 50 18.17 16.99 -11.63
CA VAL A 50 17.87 16.43 -12.96
C VAL A 50 17.17 17.48 -13.82
N ASP A 51 17.60 17.64 -15.07
CA ASP A 51 16.99 18.63 -15.98
C ASP A 51 15.70 18.11 -16.64
N GLY A 52 15.66 16.82 -17.00
CA GLY A 52 14.45 16.18 -17.52
C GLY A 52 14.27 14.72 -17.11
N TRP A 53 13.03 14.24 -17.18
CA TRP A 53 12.65 12.87 -16.87
C TRP A 53 11.92 12.27 -18.08
N LEU A 54 12.52 11.25 -18.68
CA LEU A 54 12.01 10.59 -19.87
C LEU A 54 11.39 9.23 -19.52
N MET A 55 10.15 9.03 -19.92
CA MET A 55 9.48 7.73 -19.97
C MET A 55 9.30 7.30 -21.42
N SER A 56 9.59 6.04 -21.74
CA SER A 56 9.25 5.39 -23.01
C SER A 56 8.71 4.01 -22.72
N GLN A 57 7.58 3.67 -23.33
CA GLN A 57 6.84 2.46 -23.05
C GLN A 57 5.97 2.06 -24.25
N ARG A 58 5.43 0.83 -24.22
CA ARG A 58 4.43 0.39 -25.20
C ARG A 58 3.21 -0.24 -24.52
N GLU A 59 2.15 -0.41 -25.30
CA GLU A 59 0.99 -1.24 -24.98
C GLU A 59 1.40 -2.62 -24.46
N HIS A 60 1.00 -2.94 -23.23
CA HIS A 60 1.36 -4.15 -22.47
C HIS A 60 2.86 -4.30 -22.17
N ALA A 61 3.61 -3.19 -22.23
CA ALA A 61 5.00 -3.03 -21.86
C ALA A 61 5.20 -1.63 -21.23
N GLU A 62 4.31 -1.29 -20.31
CA GLU A 62 4.26 -0.05 -19.54
C GLU A 62 5.48 0.08 -18.61
N ASP A 63 5.99 1.31 -18.46
CA ASP A 63 6.93 1.59 -17.36
C ASP A 63 6.16 1.53 -16.03
N VAL A 64 6.80 1.08 -14.94
CA VAL A 64 6.13 0.99 -13.63
C VAL A 64 5.54 2.34 -13.18
N ILE A 65 6.16 3.46 -13.55
CA ILE A 65 5.66 4.81 -13.22
C ILE A 65 4.33 5.12 -13.91
N TRP A 66 3.99 4.46 -15.04
CA TRP A 66 2.76 4.67 -15.82
C TRP A 66 1.49 4.68 -14.98
N TRP A 67 1.39 3.74 -14.03
CA TRP A 67 0.21 3.55 -13.19
C TRP A 67 -0.07 4.77 -12.29
N SER A 68 0.95 5.60 -12.03
CA SER A 68 0.90 6.83 -11.24
C SER A 68 0.79 8.13 -12.08
N ILE A 69 0.72 8.03 -13.42
CA ILE A 69 0.67 9.18 -14.38
C ILE A 69 -0.48 9.05 -15.40
N LYS A 70 -0.95 7.84 -15.69
CA LYS A 70 -2.06 7.60 -16.62
C LYS A 70 -3.37 8.24 -16.13
N ASN A 71 -4.31 8.52 -17.04
CA ASN A 71 -5.63 8.93 -16.59
C ASN A 71 -6.37 7.75 -15.93
N ALA A 72 -7.35 8.03 -15.10
CA ALA A 72 -8.14 6.99 -14.44
C ALA A 72 -8.86 6.06 -15.44
N THR A 73 -9.22 6.57 -16.62
CA THR A 73 -9.87 5.81 -17.71
C THR A 73 -8.92 5.14 -18.71
N ASP A 74 -7.61 5.37 -18.61
CA ASP A 74 -6.63 4.73 -19.47
C ASP A 74 -6.27 3.36 -18.85
N PHE A 75 -6.59 2.25 -19.52
CA PHE A 75 -6.35 0.90 -18.99
C PHE A 75 -4.95 0.37 -19.33
N ASP A 76 -4.44 0.70 -20.51
CA ASP A 76 -3.14 0.31 -21.07
C ASP A 76 -2.50 1.52 -21.74
N ALA A 77 -1.18 1.50 -21.99
CA ALA A 77 -0.55 2.51 -22.82
C ALA A 77 -0.93 2.31 -24.29
N HIS A 78 -1.48 3.33 -24.97
CA HIS A 78 -1.74 3.21 -26.40
C HIS A 78 -0.44 3.35 -27.21
N ARG A 79 -0.10 2.33 -28.03
CA ARG A 79 1.07 2.33 -28.94
C ARG A 79 2.40 2.56 -28.19
N ARG A 80 3.49 2.95 -28.87
CA ARG A 80 4.64 3.54 -28.14
C ARG A 80 4.21 4.92 -27.64
N THR A 81 4.27 5.11 -26.34
CA THR A 81 4.07 6.40 -25.68
C THR A 81 5.41 6.85 -25.10
N ILE A 82 5.85 8.05 -25.47
CA ILE A 82 7.03 8.72 -24.92
C ILE A 82 6.55 9.97 -24.19
N ILE A 83 7.02 10.20 -22.97
CA ILE A 83 6.70 11.39 -22.18
C ILE A 83 8.00 11.99 -21.65
N LEU A 84 8.25 13.26 -21.96
CA LEU A 84 9.36 14.03 -21.42
C LEU A 84 8.82 15.12 -20.49
N PHE A 85 9.18 15.03 -19.22
CA PHE A 85 9.12 16.17 -18.29
C PHE A 85 10.45 16.90 -18.31
N HIS A 86 10.42 18.23 -18.20
CA HIS A 86 11.63 19.04 -18.01
C HIS A 86 11.36 20.25 -17.11
N ASN A 87 12.44 20.77 -16.52
CA ASN A 87 12.43 21.96 -15.65
C ASN A 87 12.76 23.27 -16.40
N LYS A 88 13.21 23.19 -17.66
CA LYS A 88 13.68 24.35 -18.43
C LYS A 88 12.50 25.25 -18.80
N ARG A 89 12.63 26.55 -18.52
CA ARG A 89 11.65 27.55 -18.94
C ARG A 89 11.73 27.75 -20.44
N SER A 90 10.70 27.34 -21.17
CA SER A 90 10.53 27.59 -22.61
C SER A 90 9.10 28.03 -22.91
N GLU A 91 8.94 29.08 -23.70
CA GLU A 91 7.62 29.50 -24.20
C GLU A 91 7.11 28.59 -25.35
N LYS A 92 8.01 27.80 -25.96
CA LYS A 92 7.71 26.97 -27.14
C LYS A 92 7.61 25.47 -26.84
N LEU A 93 8.27 25.01 -25.77
CA LEU A 93 8.33 23.61 -25.37
C LEU A 93 7.62 23.46 -24.02
N PRO A 94 6.36 22.98 -23.99
CA PRO A 94 5.63 22.76 -22.74
C PRO A 94 6.25 21.60 -21.95
N SER A 95 5.82 21.40 -20.71
CA SER A 95 6.23 20.27 -19.86
C SER A 95 4.98 19.73 -19.16
N PRO A 96 4.61 18.44 -19.33
CA PRO A 96 5.25 17.44 -20.19
C PRO A 96 5.06 17.68 -21.70
N ILE A 97 5.92 17.03 -22.49
CA ILE A 97 5.71 16.77 -23.92
C ILE A 97 5.41 15.28 -24.08
N LYS A 98 4.41 14.93 -24.90
CA LYS A 98 3.97 13.54 -25.10
C LYS A 98 3.89 13.21 -26.59
N TRP A 99 4.56 12.13 -26.98
CA TRP A 99 4.48 11.54 -28.32
C TRP A 99 3.80 10.18 -28.26
N VAL A 100 2.94 9.88 -29.24
CA VAL A 100 2.21 8.60 -29.35
C VAL A 100 2.31 8.10 -30.78
N ASP A 101 3.14 7.08 -31.00
CA ASP A 101 3.54 6.62 -32.34
C ASP A 101 3.82 5.10 -32.35
N ASN A 102 3.95 4.52 -33.54
CA ASN A 102 4.52 3.18 -33.78
C ASN A 102 5.43 3.15 -35.03
N THR A 103 5.62 4.29 -35.72
CA THR A 103 6.26 4.39 -37.03
C THR A 103 7.71 4.85 -36.99
N GLY A 104 8.16 5.42 -35.87
CA GLY A 104 9.47 6.07 -35.72
C GLY A 104 9.45 7.57 -36.00
N SER A 105 8.29 8.14 -36.34
CA SER A 105 8.12 9.58 -36.60
C SER A 105 8.32 10.45 -35.34
N ALA A 106 8.17 9.87 -34.15
CA ALA A 106 8.46 10.56 -32.88
C ALA A 106 9.95 10.82 -32.65
N TRP A 107 10.87 10.04 -33.26
CA TRP A 107 12.30 10.14 -32.92
C TRP A 107 12.94 11.47 -33.34
N PRO A 108 12.78 11.99 -34.57
CA PRO A 108 13.40 13.26 -34.96
C PRO A 108 12.89 14.45 -34.12
N GLU A 109 11.62 14.40 -33.70
CA GLU A 109 11.02 15.43 -32.85
C GLU A 109 11.57 15.38 -31.42
N LEU A 110 11.73 14.18 -30.85
CA LEU A 110 12.38 13.97 -29.56
C LEU A 110 13.85 14.44 -29.60
N THR A 111 14.64 14.05 -30.61
CA THR A 111 16.03 14.49 -30.76
C THR A 111 16.12 16.02 -30.83
N THR A 112 15.34 16.65 -31.73
CA THR A 112 15.30 18.12 -31.86
C THR A 112 14.91 18.80 -30.55
N THR A 113 13.99 18.20 -29.79
CA THR A 113 13.56 18.69 -28.48
C THR A 113 14.69 18.63 -27.46
N LEU A 114 15.38 17.49 -27.33
CA LEU A 114 16.50 17.31 -26.40
C LEU A 114 17.69 18.22 -26.76
N GLU A 115 18.02 18.36 -28.04
CA GLU A 115 19.05 19.30 -28.55
C GLU A 115 18.69 20.76 -28.25
N THR A 116 17.42 21.13 -28.37
CA THR A 116 16.92 22.50 -28.08
C THR A 116 16.94 22.80 -26.59
N LEU A 117 16.63 21.81 -25.74
CA LEU A 117 16.56 21.98 -24.29
C LEU A 117 17.96 21.96 -23.62
N GLN A 118 18.94 21.27 -24.22
CA GLN A 118 20.30 21.07 -23.68
C GLN A 118 20.26 20.58 -22.22
N ILE A 119 19.80 19.35 -22.06
CA ILE A 119 19.49 18.73 -20.76
C ILE A 119 20.18 17.39 -20.59
N ASP A 120 20.49 17.04 -19.35
CA ASP A 120 20.69 15.65 -18.95
C ASP A 120 19.35 15.06 -18.50
N ILE A 121 19.08 13.80 -18.84
CA ILE A 121 17.79 13.16 -18.56
C ILE A 121 17.95 11.95 -17.66
N ASN A 122 17.11 11.85 -16.64
CA ASN A 122 16.87 10.59 -15.95
C ASN A 122 15.89 9.74 -16.78
N PHE A 123 16.11 8.43 -16.86
CA PHE A 123 15.08 7.52 -17.39
C PHE A 123 14.08 7.10 -16.29
N ALA A 124 12.88 6.68 -16.69
CA ALA A 124 11.86 6.11 -15.80
C ALA A 124 12.30 4.74 -15.20
N SER A 125 11.51 4.21 -14.26
CA SER A 125 12.03 3.22 -13.29
C SER A 125 11.98 1.77 -13.76
N GLY A 126 11.35 1.45 -14.90
CA GLY A 126 11.03 0.07 -15.32
C GLY A 126 11.47 -0.29 -16.74
N LEU A 127 12.48 0.38 -17.29
CA LEU A 127 12.82 0.36 -18.71
C LEU A 127 12.83 -1.04 -19.36
N GLN A 128 11.86 -1.28 -20.24
CA GLN A 128 11.78 -2.52 -21.02
C GLN A 128 12.90 -2.57 -22.07
N VAL A 129 13.57 -3.71 -22.19
CA VAL A 129 14.80 -3.87 -23.01
C VAL A 129 14.64 -3.48 -24.49
N GLY A 130 13.46 -3.66 -25.07
CA GLY A 130 13.16 -3.23 -26.44
C GLY A 130 13.03 -1.71 -26.58
N GLU A 131 12.49 -1.03 -25.57
CA GLU A 131 12.50 0.44 -25.52
C GLU A 131 13.89 0.99 -25.23
N LEU A 132 14.72 0.32 -24.42
CA LEU A 132 16.13 0.69 -24.22
C LEU A 132 16.87 0.62 -25.54
N ASN A 133 16.78 -0.50 -26.25
CA ASN A 133 17.44 -0.67 -27.54
C ASN A 133 16.95 0.38 -28.55
N ALA A 134 15.64 0.63 -28.61
CA ALA A 134 15.09 1.62 -29.54
C ALA A 134 15.56 3.05 -29.21
N LEU A 135 15.62 3.44 -27.94
CA LEU A 135 16.18 4.73 -27.53
C LEU A 135 17.70 4.80 -27.79
N GLN A 136 18.43 3.71 -27.56
CA GLN A 136 19.87 3.64 -27.80
C GLN A 136 20.23 3.74 -29.29
N GLU A 137 19.42 3.13 -30.16
CA GLU A 137 19.59 3.19 -31.62
C GLU A 137 19.20 4.55 -32.21
N ASN A 138 18.14 5.19 -31.71
CA ASN A 138 17.55 6.37 -32.36
C ASN A 138 17.89 7.70 -31.67
N ILE A 139 18.25 7.68 -30.37
CA ILE A 139 18.50 8.88 -29.54
C ILE A 139 19.89 8.81 -28.88
N PHE A 140 20.10 7.91 -27.92
CA PHE A 140 21.29 7.92 -27.04
C PHE A 140 22.59 7.49 -27.74
N GLY A 141 22.52 7.00 -28.97
CA GLY A 141 23.70 6.68 -29.79
C GLY A 141 24.34 7.89 -30.48
N SER A 142 23.63 9.03 -30.54
CA SER A 142 24.07 10.25 -31.23
C SER A 142 23.78 11.56 -30.50
N TRP A 143 22.99 11.52 -29.43
CA TRP A 143 22.68 12.65 -28.57
C TRP A 143 23.85 13.02 -27.64
N ASP A 144 24.09 14.33 -27.47
CA ASP A 144 25.23 14.92 -26.74
C ASP A 144 24.97 15.14 -25.23
N GLY A 145 23.80 14.75 -24.72
CA GLY A 145 23.44 14.82 -23.30
C GLY A 145 23.68 13.51 -22.55
N GLN A 146 23.57 13.54 -21.22
CA GLN A 146 23.79 12.37 -20.37
C GLN A 146 22.49 11.65 -20.00
N LEU A 147 22.54 10.32 -20.06
CA LEU A 147 21.53 9.44 -19.47
C LEU A 147 21.88 9.20 -18.00
N LEU A 148 21.09 9.79 -17.10
CA LEU A 148 21.22 9.68 -15.66
C LEU A 148 20.43 8.47 -15.13
N ASN A 149 20.86 7.97 -13.96
CA ASN A 149 20.14 6.99 -13.17
C ASN A 149 19.96 7.53 -11.74
N VAL A 150 18.81 8.13 -11.48
CA VAL A 150 18.43 8.73 -10.20
C VAL A 150 17.10 8.11 -9.73
N PRO A 151 17.12 6.89 -9.15
CA PRO A 151 15.91 6.14 -8.83
C PRO A 151 14.95 6.88 -7.89
N MET A 152 15.51 7.71 -6.99
CA MET A 152 14.75 8.48 -6.01
C MET A 152 13.74 9.45 -6.63
N LEU A 153 13.97 9.91 -7.87
CA LEU A 153 13.00 10.75 -8.60
C LEU A 153 11.68 9.98 -8.84
N GLY A 154 11.79 8.73 -9.30
CA GLY A 154 10.63 7.86 -9.53
C GLY A 154 10.02 7.36 -8.22
N ILE A 155 10.86 6.93 -7.27
CA ILE A 155 10.42 6.43 -5.96
C ILE A 155 9.62 7.50 -5.20
N GLU A 156 10.12 8.74 -5.11
CA GLU A 156 9.39 9.80 -4.39
C GLU A 156 8.15 10.28 -5.14
N TYR A 157 8.17 10.36 -6.48
CA TYR A 157 6.97 10.68 -7.26
C TYR A 157 5.84 9.70 -6.98
N VAL A 158 6.15 8.41 -6.96
CA VAL A 158 5.24 7.31 -6.67
C VAL A 158 4.76 7.35 -5.21
N ALA A 159 5.69 7.43 -4.26
CA ALA A 159 5.40 7.38 -2.82
C ALA A 159 4.61 8.60 -2.32
N THR A 160 4.70 9.74 -3.01
CA THR A 160 4.01 10.98 -2.63
C THR A 160 2.49 10.78 -2.64
N ARG A 161 1.87 11.08 -1.50
CA ARG A 161 0.43 11.28 -1.33
C ARG A 161 0.12 12.77 -1.39
N VAL A 162 -1.08 13.10 -1.84
CA VAL A 162 -1.55 14.47 -2.05
C VAL A 162 -2.86 14.71 -1.32
N ASP A 163 -3.23 15.97 -1.15
CA ASP A 163 -4.45 16.40 -0.44
C ASP A 163 -5.70 15.62 -0.91
N GLY A 164 -6.53 15.21 0.05
CA GLY A 164 -7.72 14.39 -0.21
C GLY A 164 -7.46 12.87 -0.26
N MET A 165 -6.21 12.41 -0.43
CA MET A 165 -5.91 10.97 -0.38
C MET A 165 -6.12 10.39 1.02
N LEU A 166 -5.83 11.13 2.08
CA LEU A 166 -5.94 10.62 3.45
C LEU A 166 -7.40 10.33 3.82
N GLU A 167 -8.30 11.25 3.50
CA GLU A 167 -9.73 11.14 3.75
C GLU A 167 -10.36 9.98 2.96
N TYR A 168 -10.01 9.86 1.67
CA TYR A 168 -10.47 8.74 0.85
C TYR A 168 -9.92 7.39 1.34
N TYR A 169 -8.67 7.36 1.81
CA TYR A 169 -8.05 6.14 2.32
C TYR A 169 -8.58 5.75 3.71
N HIS A 170 -8.99 6.72 4.52
CA HIS A 170 -9.77 6.50 5.74
C HIS A 170 -11.15 5.88 5.42
N ASP A 171 -11.87 6.43 4.45
CA ASP A 171 -13.16 5.92 3.99
C ASP A 171 -13.05 4.47 3.46
N LEU A 172 -11.98 4.14 2.73
CA LEU A 172 -11.65 2.76 2.34
C LEU A 172 -11.46 1.84 3.55
N GLN A 173 -10.71 2.27 4.57
CA GLN A 173 -10.49 1.48 5.77
C GLN A 173 -11.78 1.25 6.57
N GLU A 174 -12.63 2.26 6.74
CA GLU A 174 -13.93 2.08 7.40
C GLU A 174 -14.82 1.07 6.66
N ILE A 175 -14.76 1.02 5.32
CA ILE A 175 -15.47 0.00 4.54
C ILE A 175 -14.90 -1.40 4.79
N VAL A 176 -13.57 -1.56 4.84
CA VAL A 176 -12.91 -2.85 5.17
C VAL A 176 -13.32 -3.29 6.59
N TRP A 177 -13.20 -2.40 7.57
CA TRP A 177 -13.58 -2.63 8.97
C TRP A 177 -15.07 -3.00 9.14
N ALA A 178 -15.98 -2.25 8.52
CA ALA A 178 -17.42 -2.56 8.56
C ALA A 178 -17.76 -3.86 7.81
N THR A 179 -16.93 -4.28 6.85
CA THR A 179 -17.08 -5.56 6.14
C THR A 179 -16.53 -6.72 6.98
N LEU A 180 -15.40 -6.53 7.69
CA LEU A 180 -14.85 -7.46 8.67
C LEU A 180 -15.87 -7.80 9.76
N GLU A 181 -16.47 -6.79 10.42
CA GLU A 181 -17.50 -7.01 11.45
C GLU A 181 -18.71 -7.83 10.95
N ARG A 182 -19.02 -7.76 9.64
CA ARG A 182 -20.13 -8.49 9.02
C ARG A 182 -19.75 -9.89 8.55
N ALA A 183 -18.51 -10.13 8.14
CA ALA A 183 -18.03 -11.44 7.70
C ALA A 183 -18.21 -12.50 8.79
N PHE A 184 -17.92 -12.12 10.03
CA PHE A 184 -18.09 -12.94 11.22
C PHE A 184 -19.55 -13.38 11.49
N LEU A 185 -20.54 -12.90 10.73
CA LEU A 185 -21.95 -13.26 10.85
C LEU A 185 -22.48 -14.21 9.75
N THR A 186 -21.86 -14.29 8.56
CA THR A 186 -22.62 -14.70 7.35
C THR A 186 -22.32 -16.06 6.68
N ASN A 187 -21.08 -16.56 6.56
CA ASN A 187 -20.83 -17.73 5.68
C ASN A 187 -19.65 -18.67 6.05
N THR A 188 -19.51 -19.76 5.26
CA THR A 188 -18.43 -20.78 5.29
C THR A 188 -17.28 -20.54 4.33
N ASP A 189 -17.48 -19.76 3.25
CA ASP A 189 -16.41 -19.30 2.35
C ASP A 189 -16.33 -17.78 2.45
N LEU A 190 -15.55 -17.31 3.41
CA LEU A 190 -15.44 -15.88 3.68
C LEU A 190 -14.57 -15.17 2.62
N GLN A 191 -13.55 -15.84 2.06
CA GLN A 191 -12.60 -15.21 1.11
C GLN A 191 -13.31 -14.73 -0.17
N TRP A 192 -14.16 -15.58 -0.76
CA TRP A 192 -14.97 -15.19 -1.91
C TRP A 192 -16.05 -14.17 -1.55
N TRP A 193 -16.69 -14.32 -0.39
CA TRP A 193 -17.68 -13.36 0.09
C TRP A 193 -17.09 -11.96 0.26
N PHE A 194 -15.88 -11.80 0.82
CA PHE A 194 -15.20 -10.51 0.89
C PHE A 194 -14.98 -9.91 -0.49
N ARG A 195 -14.39 -10.67 -1.42
CA ARG A 195 -14.12 -10.19 -2.78
C ARG A 195 -15.39 -9.72 -3.50
N GLU A 196 -16.48 -10.50 -3.41
CA GLU A 196 -17.78 -10.11 -3.96
C GLU A 196 -18.33 -8.83 -3.31
N LYS A 197 -18.16 -8.66 -1.98
CA LYS A 197 -18.62 -7.47 -1.26
C LYS A 197 -17.83 -6.22 -1.63
N MET A 198 -16.50 -6.31 -1.69
CA MET A 198 -15.65 -5.19 -2.09
C MET A 198 -15.97 -4.74 -3.52
N GLN A 199 -16.09 -5.68 -4.46
CA GLN A 199 -16.48 -5.36 -5.84
C GLN A 199 -17.88 -4.72 -5.94
N ALA A 200 -18.86 -5.20 -5.15
CA ALA A 200 -20.20 -4.61 -5.11
C ALA A 200 -20.23 -3.18 -4.51
N LEU A 201 -19.18 -2.77 -3.80
CA LEU A 201 -18.98 -1.42 -3.25
C LEU A 201 -18.10 -0.53 -4.14
N ASN A 202 -17.82 -0.95 -5.38
CA ASN A 202 -16.87 -0.30 -6.31
C ASN A 202 -15.43 -0.23 -5.77
N VAL A 203 -14.99 -1.24 -5.01
CA VAL A 203 -13.61 -1.40 -4.53
C VAL A 203 -12.95 -2.59 -5.23
N THR A 204 -11.71 -2.41 -5.68
CA THR A 204 -10.87 -3.51 -6.19
C THR A 204 -9.93 -4.00 -5.10
N THR A 205 -9.37 -5.19 -5.27
CA THR A 205 -8.40 -5.80 -4.34
C THR A 205 -7.10 -6.07 -5.08
N TRP A 206 -5.97 -5.83 -4.42
CA TRP A 206 -4.63 -6.05 -5.01
C TRP A 206 -4.23 -7.54 -5.00
N ASN A 207 -4.71 -8.28 -3.99
CA ASN A 207 -4.59 -9.72 -3.85
C ASN A 207 -5.98 -10.35 -3.64
N GLN A 208 -6.04 -11.68 -3.53
CA GLN A 208 -7.24 -12.37 -3.06
C GLN A 208 -7.26 -12.29 -1.53
N PRO A 209 -8.39 -11.88 -0.88
CA PRO A 209 -8.52 -11.89 0.56
C PRO A 209 -8.15 -13.24 1.17
N ARG A 210 -7.28 -13.26 2.17
CA ARG A 210 -6.71 -14.48 2.76
C ARG A 210 -7.32 -14.71 4.12
N ILE A 211 -7.91 -15.87 4.33
CA ILE A 211 -8.51 -16.22 5.62
C ILE A 211 -7.94 -17.53 6.11
N SER A 212 -7.24 -17.46 7.24
CA SER A 212 -6.64 -18.60 7.93
C SER A 212 -7.37 -18.88 9.24
N VAL A 213 -7.39 -20.15 9.62
CA VAL A 213 -7.85 -20.61 10.93
C VAL A 213 -6.69 -21.33 11.58
N VAL A 214 -6.17 -20.78 12.68
CA VAL A 214 -5.06 -21.38 13.42
C VAL A 214 -5.60 -22.58 14.20
N VAL A 215 -5.13 -23.77 13.85
CA VAL A 215 -5.31 -25.02 14.61
C VAL A 215 -3.94 -25.48 15.16
N PRO A 216 -3.88 -26.35 16.18
CA PRO A 216 -2.61 -26.85 16.72
C PRO A 216 -1.71 -27.52 15.66
N GLU A 217 -2.30 -28.13 14.63
CA GLU A 217 -1.59 -28.73 13.49
C GLU A 217 -0.99 -27.68 12.54
N SER A 218 -1.36 -26.41 12.67
CA SER A 218 -0.80 -25.26 11.94
C SER A 218 0.45 -24.68 12.63
N PHE A 219 1.20 -25.44 13.43
CA PHE A 219 2.42 -24.97 14.09
C PHE A 219 3.69 -25.81 13.76
N PRO A 220 4.84 -25.18 13.45
CA PRO A 220 5.05 -23.78 13.09
C PRO A 220 4.65 -23.58 11.62
N GLY A 221 3.34 -23.59 11.36
CA GLY A 221 2.78 -23.59 10.01
C GLY A 221 3.05 -22.28 9.32
N TRP A 222 3.88 -22.35 8.29
CA TRP A 222 4.17 -21.22 7.41
C TRP A 222 3.82 -21.60 5.98
N GLU A 223 2.74 -21.01 5.47
CA GLU A 223 2.62 -20.74 4.03
C GLU A 223 1.72 -19.50 3.82
N GLY A 224 2.35 -18.33 3.93
CA GLY A 224 1.90 -17.08 3.28
C GLY A 224 0.49 -16.57 3.58
N THR A 225 0.17 -16.29 4.86
CA THR A 225 -0.99 -15.47 5.22
C THR A 225 -0.71 -14.46 6.34
N ASP A 226 -1.34 -13.32 6.15
CA ASP A 226 -1.27 -11.98 6.76
C ASP A 226 -2.75 -11.49 6.59
N ASP A 227 -3.45 -10.72 7.42
CA ASP A 227 -3.21 -10.25 8.80
C ASP A 227 -4.55 -10.11 9.61
N HIS A 228 -4.89 -9.06 10.41
CA HIS A 228 -6.13 -8.89 11.27
C HIS A 228 -6.70 -10.12 12.04
N MET A 229 -6.83 -10.01 13.36
CA MET A 229 -7.09 -11.19 14.23
C MET A 229 -8.49 -11.23 14.87
N ALA A 230 -9.15 -12.38 14.80
CA ALA A 230 -10.40 -12.71 15.46
C ALA A 230 -10.29 -13.99 16.29
N TYR A 231 -11.09 -14.11 17.34
CA TYR A 231 -11.04 -15.22 18.29
C TYR A 231 -12.40 -15.91 18.41
N ILE A 232 -12.45 -17.21 18.13
CA ILE A 232 -13.64 -18.05 18.36
C ILE A 232 -13.62 -18.53 19.81
N LEU A 233 -14.65 -18.19 20.59
CA LEU A 233 -14.78 -18.64 21.98
C LEU A 233 -15.03 -20.14 22.09
N CYS A 234 -14.39 -20.77 23.08
CA CYS A 234 -14.75 -22.09 23.60
C CYS A 234 -15.98 -21.99 24.52
N THR A 235 -17.14 -21.67 23.94
CA THR A 235 -18.40 -21.48 24.70
C THR A 235 -18.88 -22.73 25.44
N SER A 236 -18.38 -23.93 25.09
CA SER A 236 -18.58 -25.16 25.85
C SER A 236 -17.91 -25.16 27.23
N GLU A 237 -16.93 -24.28 27.46
CA GLU A 237 -16.14 -24.21 28.70
C GLU A 237 -16.41 -22.92 29.50
N GLY A 238 -17.37 -22.10 29.05
CA GLY A 238 -17.85 -20.92 29.80
C GLY A 238 -17.02 -19.64 29.64
N GLU A 239 -16.12 -19.62 28.66
CA GLU A 239 -15.31 -18.48 28.25
C GLU A 239 -16.17 -17.27 27.81
N LYS A 240 -15.72 -16.05 28.12
CA LYS A 240 -16.51 -14.81 27.89
C LYS A 240 -15.72 -13.62 27.33
N ASP A 241 -14.40 -13.67 27.38
CA ASP A 241 -13.50 -12.62 26.93
C ASP A 241 -12.17 -13.28 26.52
N VAL A 242 -11.29 -12.52 25.86
CA VAL A 242 -9.99 -13.02 25.40
C VAL A 242 -8.92 -12.98 26.50
N PRO A 243 -7.88 -13.85 26.45
CA PRO A 243 -6.76 -13.79 27.39
C PRO A 243 -6.09 -12.41 27.47
N GLU A 244 -5.61 -12.03 28.65
CA GLU A 244 -5.01 -10.69 28.89
C GLU A 244 -3.71 -10.43 28.12
N GLY A 245 -3.02 -11.48 27.69
CA GLY A 245 -1.72 -11.38 27.01
C GLY A 245 -1.70 -10.71 25.63
N LEU A 246 -2.86 -10.29 25.11
CA LEU A 246 -3.10 -10.09 23.68
C LEU A 246 -3.30 -8.61 23.30
N LYS A 247 -2.76 -7.66 24.09
CA LYS A 247 -3.22 -6.25 24.14
C LYS A 247 -2.16 -5.15 23.90
N GLU A 248 -0.98 -5.47 23.37
CA GLU A 248 0.14 -4.50 23.24
C GLU A 248 0.61 -4.27 21.79
N GLY A 249 1.19 -3.07 21.51
CA GLY A 249 1.97 -2.80 20.30
C GLY A 249 1.79 -1.41 19.67
N ASP A 250 2.84 -0.58 19.68
CA ASP A 250 2.94 0.73 18.99
C ASP A 250 4.40 1.15 18.59
N ILE A 251 5.41 0.31 18.84
CA ILE A 251 6.84 0.69 18.91
C ILE A 251 7.42 1.35 17.64
N VAL A 252 7.01 0.90 16.44
CA VAL A 252 7.67 1.33 15.18
C VAL A 252 7.38 2.79 14.85
N LEU A 253 6.15 3.26 15.12
CA LEU A 253 5.72 4.62 14.79
C LEU A 253 6.52 5.70 15.54
N ASP A 254 7.02 5.37 16.74
CA ASP A 254 7.85 6.27 17.55
C ASP A 254 9.25 6.49 16.94
N TYR A 255 9.77 5.54 16.16
CA TYR A 255 11.08 5.64 15.51
C TYR A 255 11.05 6.08 14.05
N MET A 256 9.87 6.06 13.40
CA MET A 256 9.72 6.54 12.03
C MET A 256 9.94 8.07 11.97
N HIS A 257 11.14 8.48 11.60
CA HIS A 257 11.51 9.89 11.43
C HIS A 257 11.97 10.15 10.00
N LEU A 258 11.58 11.31 9.46
CA LEU A 258 11.90 11.68 8.09
C LEU A 258 13.42 11.69 7.85
N GLY A 259 13.85 11.07 6.76
CA GLY A 259 15.26 10.97 6.37
C GLY A 259 16.05 9.84 7.03
N LEU A 260 15.55 9.18 8.08
CA LEU A 260 16.13 7.90 8.54
C LEU A 260 15.84 6.81 7.50
N THR A 261 16.74 5.85 7.34
CA THR A 261 16.48 4.69 6.48
C THR A 261 15.53 3.70 7.15
N GLY A 262 14.84 2.87 6.36
CA GLY A 262 14.01 1.79 6.90
C GLY A 262 14.78 0.84 7.82
N ASN A 263 16.05 0.58 7.50
CA ASN A 263 16.98 -0.22 8.31
C ASN A 263 17.37 0.46 9.64
N GLU A 264 17.51 1.80 9.67
CA GLU A 264 17.73 2.54 10.92
C GLU A 264 16.50 2.49 11.84
N VAL A 265 15.30 2.63 11.27
CA VAL A 265 14.02 2.51 12.02
C VAL A 265 13.85 1.08 12.55
N LEU A 266 14.12 0.07 11.71
CA LEU A 266 14.07 -1.35 12.08
C LEU A 266 15.02 -1.64 13.24
N THR A 267 16.29 -1.22 13.13
CA THR A 267 17.32 -1.45 14.16
C THR A 267 16.88 -0.89 15.52
N LYS A 268 16.42 0.37 15.56
CA LYS A 268 15.94 1.02 16.80
C LYS A 268 14.71 0.32 17.40
N SER A 269 13.79 -0.12 16.54
CA SER A 269 12.59 -0.82 16.96
C SER A 269 12.91 -2.21 17.55
N LEU A 270 13.82 -2.96 16.92
CA LEU A 270 14.33 -4.24 17.43
C LEU A 270 15.13 -4.09 18.73
N GLU A 271 15.92 -3.02 18.87
CA GLU A 271 16.58 -2.67 20.14
C GLU A 271 15.55 -2.43 21.25
N ARG A 272 14.46 -1.71 20.96
CA ARG A 272 13.37 -1.47 21.92
C ARG A 272 12.64 -2.76 22.30
N MET A 273 12.29 -3.59 21.32
CA MET A 273 11.67 -4.91 21.57
C MET A 273 12.54 -5.79 22.49
N LYS A 274 13.86 -5.79 22.28
CA LYS A 274 14.81 -6.51 23.15
C LYS A 274 14.81 -5.99 24.59
N VAL A 275 14.70 -4.66 24.78
CA VAL A 275 14.61 -4.03 26.12
C VAL A 275 13.28 -4.32 26.81
N GLU A 276 12.18 -4.36 26.06
CA GLU A 276 10.83 -4.68 26.58
C GLU A 276 10.54 -6.18 26.66
N ASN A 277 11.50 -7.04 26.28
CA ASN A 277 11.37 -8.51 26.24
C ASN A 277 10.22 -8.98 25.31
N ILE A 278 9.98 -8.25 24.22
CA ILE A 278 9.01 -8.59 23.19
C ILE A 278 9.69 -9.45 22.13
N SER A 279 9.24 -10.69 21.98
CA SER A 279 9.60 -11.57 20.86
C SER A 279 8.62 -11.36 19.73
N GLY A 280 9.08 -11.17 18.50
CA GLY A 280 8.22 -10.81 17.37
C GLY A 280 9.00 -10.45 16.10
N GLN A 281 8.30 -9.87 15.13
CA GLN A 281 8.87 -9.36 13.89
C GLN A 281 8.16 -8.07 13.48
N ILE A 282 8.90 -7.24 12.75
CA ILE A 282 8.44 -6.01 12.13
C ILE A 282 8.50 -6.22 10.62
N PHE A 283 7.40 -5.91 9.94
CA PHE A 283 7.36 -5.67 8.50
C PHE A 283 6.53 -4.40 8.29
N CYS A 284 7.13 -3.34 7.76
CA CYS A 284 6.36 -2.17 7.33
C CYS A 284 6.84 -1.75 5.96
N HIS A 285 5.91 -1.32 5.12
CA HIS A 285 6.20 -0.89 3.75
C HIS A 285 5.31 0.28 3.36
N PRO A 286 5.69 1.09 2.36
CA PRO A 286 4.82 2.11 1.81
C PRO A 286 3.57 1.48 1.15
N ILE A 287 2.48 2.23 1.16
CA ILE A 287 1.18 1.88 0.55
C ILE A 287 0.66 3.05 -0.29
N GLY A 288 -0.06 2.79 -1.38
CA GLY A 288 -0.64 3.83 -2.21
C GLY A 288 -1.26 3.33 -3.52
N ASP A 289 -0.62 3.62 -4.65
CA ASP A 289 -1.09 3.16 -5.97
C ASP A 289 -0.99 1.63 -6.08
N TRP A 290 -0.06 1.04 -5.31
CA TRP A 290 0.08 -0.40 -5.09
C TRP A 290 -0.10 -0.75 -3.61
N GLY A 291 -0.43 -2.01 -3.33
CA GLY A 291 -0.47 -2.55 -1.96
C GLY A 291 0.91 -2.53 -1.30
N HIS A 292 1.95 -2.96 -2.01
CA HIS A 292 3.34 -2.71 -1.62
C HIS A 292 3.90 -1.63 -2.55
N ASP A 293 3.97 -0.39 -2.08
CA ASP A 293 4.36 0.78 -2.86
C ASP A 293 5.86 1.11 -2.70
N ALA A 294 6.40 1.96 -3.57
CA ALA A 294 7.83 2.31 -3.57
C ALA A 294 8.23 3.16 -2.33
N GLY A 295 9.41 2.89 -1.78
CA GLY A 295 9.98 3.63 -0.64
C GLY A 295 10.59 2.69 0.41
N ALA A 296 10.80 3.21 1.62
CA ALA A 296 11.56 2.50 2.66
C ALA A 296 10.82 1.28 3.23
N ALA A 297 11.42 0.10 3.14
CA ALA A 297 10.94 -1.09 3.84
C ALA A 297 11.57 -1.19 5.23
N ILE A 298 10.76 -1.43 6.26
CA ILE A 298 11.17 -1.57 7.66
C ILE A 298 11.00 -3.04 8.04
N GLY A 299 12.03 -3.84 7.82
CA GLY A 299 11.97 -5.31 7.95
C GLY A 299 11.15 -5.96 6.83
N ILE A 300 11.33 -7.27 6.63
CA ILE A 300 10.45 -8.15 5.83
C ILE A 300 10.44 -9.52 6.52
N THR A 301 9.39 -10.32 6.35
CA THR A 301 9.24 -11.63 7.01
C THR A 301 10.43 -12.60 6.84
N ASN A 302 11.14 -12.55 5.70
CA ASN A 302 12.36 -13.33 5.44
C ASN A 302 13.68 -12.53 5.64
N LEU A 303 13.59 -11.25 6.00
CA LEU A 303 14.70 -10.32 6.24
C LEU A 303 14.45 -9.54 7.56
N PRO A 304 14.41 -10.22 8.72
CA PRO A 304 13.99 -9.63 10.00
C PRO A 304 14.90 -8.52 10.54
N GLU A 305 16.19 -8.52 10.21
CA GLU A 305 17.19 -7.65 10.83
C GLU A 305 17.76 -6.57 9.89
N HIS A 306 17.66 -6.78 8.58
CA HIS A 306 18.18 -5.85 7.57
C HIS A 306 17.57 -6.16 6.19
N VAL A 307 17.04 -5.15 5.51
CA VAL A 307 16.44 -5.25 4.18
C VAL A 307 17.35 -4.55 3.16
N PRO A 308 18.05 -5.28 2.28
CA PRO A 308 18.94 -4.67 1.30
C PRO A 308 18.17 -3.80 0.29
N VAL A 309 18.76 -2.66 -0.09
CA VAL A 309 18.22 -1.68 -1.06
C VAL A 309 16.96 -0.99 -0.55
N LEU A 310 15.84 -1.71 -0.36
CA LEU A 310 14.57 -1.11 0.07
C LEU A 310 14.63 -0.57 1.50
N GLY A 311 15.35 -1.23 2.40
CA GLY A 311 15.56 -0.71 3.76
C GLY A 311 16.60 0.40 3.83
N ASP A 312 17.40 0.62 2.78
CA ASP A 312 18.38 1.70 2.71
C ASP A 312 17.77 3.00 2.16
N LEU A 313 16.53 2.95 1.64
CA LEU A 313 15.76 4.12 1.26
C LEU A 313 15.33 4.92 2.50
N PRO A 314 15.27 6.26 2.42
CA PRO A 314 14.82 7.11 3.52
C PRO A 314 13.29 7.07 3.69
N VAL A 315 12.81 7.21 4.92
CA VAL A 315 11.42 7.52 5.23
C VAL A 315 11.11 8.92 4.68
N LEU A 316 10.24 8.99 3.68
CA LEU A 316 9.90 10.21 2.95
C LEU A 316 8.73 10.97 3.63
N PRO A 317 8.59 12.29 3.38
CA PRO A 317 7.39 13.02 3.74
C PRO A 317 6.20 12.59 2.86
N ASN A 318 4.99 12.83 3.36
CA ASN A 318 3.74 12.64 2.61
C ASN A 318 3.56 11.23 2.04
N THR A 319 4.07 10.21 2.73
CA THR A 319 3.85 8.79 2.41
C THR A 319 2.93 8.13 3.44
N PHE A 320 2.18 7.12 3.04
CA PHE A 320 1.45 6.23 3.96
C PHE A 320 2.18 4.86 4.04
N TYR A 321 2.03 4.15 5.15
CA TYR A 321 2.68 2.86 5.43
C TYR A 321 1.67 1.81 5.93
N GLY A 322 1.79 0.58 5.43
CA GLY A 322 1.25 -0.60 6.11
C GLY A 322 2.19 -0.95 7.27
N ILE A 323 1.62 -1.15 8.47
CA ILE A 323 2.36 -1.48 9.69
C ILE A 323 2.02 -2.92 10.08
N GLU A 324 2.63 -3.90 9.40
CA GLU A 324 2.44 -5.34 9.61
C GLU A 324 3.37 -5.87 10.72
N LEU A 325 2.86 -5.96 11.94
CA LEU A 325 3.63 -6.40 13.11
C LEU A 325 3.16 -7.78 13.55
N TYR A 326 4.06 -8.55 14.16
CA TYR A 326 3.61 -9.60 15.06
C TYR A 326 4.46 -9.78 16.31
N ALA A 327 3.82 -10.20 17.39
CA ALA A 327 4.45 -10.61 18.64
C ALA A 327 4.12 -12.08 18.95
N TYR A 328 5.04 -12.79 19.60
CA TYR A 328 4.79 -14.10 20.17
C TYR A 328 4.35 -13.95 21.63
N HIS A 329 3.22 -14.57 22.00
CA HIS A 329 2.74 -14.59 23.37
C HIS A 329 2.36 -16.01 23.83
N PHE A 330 2.73 -16.38 25.05
CA PHE A 330 2.37 -17.66 25.65
C PHE A 330 0.97 -17.60 26.26
N VAL A 331 0.01 -18.32 25.67
CA VAL A 331 -1.37 -18.43 26.14
C VAL A 331 -1.47 -19.61 27.10
N ALA A 332 -1.66 -19.32 28.38
CA ALA A 332 -1.64 -20.32 29.45
C ALA A 332 -2.82 -21.31 29.35
N GLU A 333 -3.96 -20.85 28.85
CA GLU A 333 -5.20 -21.60 28.65
C GLU A 333 -5.03 -22.70 27.58
N GLY A 334 -4.30 -22.41 26.50
CA GLY A 334 -3.90 -23.39 25.47
C GLY A 334 -2.61 -24.14 25.79
N ASN A 335 -1.84 -23.65 26.77
CA ASN A 335 -0.47 -24.09 27.08
C ASN A 335 0.45 -24.07 25.84
N GLU A 336 0.36 -23.00 25.05
CA GLU A 336 1.04 -22.85 23.76
C GLU A 336 1.50 -21.40 23.52
N THR A 337 2.47 -21.21 22.62
CA THR A 337 2.91 -19.86 22.20
C THR A 337 2.30 -19.52 20.85
N LEU A 338 1.38 -18.56 20.84
CA LEU A 338 0.71 -18.08 19.64
C LEU A 338 1.37 -16.82 19.09
N ARG A 339 1.18 -16.57 17.79
CA ARG A 339 1.64 -15.38 17.09
C ARG A 339 0.48 -14.41 16.92
N PHE A 340 0.59 -13.22 17.50
CA PHE A 340 -0.39 -12.14 17.43
C PHE A 340 0.03 -11.13 16.39
N ARG A 341 -0.77 -11.05 15.33
CA ARG A 341 -0.54 -10.26 14.12
C ARG A 341 -1.43 -9.01 14.12
N LEU A 342 -0.91 -7.89 13.63
CA LEU A 342 -1.65 -6.66 13.42
C LEU A 342 -1.09 -5.94 12.18
N GLU A 343 -1.94 -5.70 11.19
CA GLU A 343 -1.73 -4.78 10.08
C GLU A 343 -2.67 -3.59 10.28
N GLU A 344 -2.10 -2.39 10.40
CA GLU A 344 -2.86 -1.15 10.38
C GLU A 344 -2.11 -0.14 9.54
N ASN A 345 -2.84 0.73 8.86
CA ASN A 345 -2.23 1.70 7.97
C ASN A 345 -1.96 3.01 8.70
N ALA A 346 -0.74 3.52 8.58
CA ALA A 346 -0.29 4.76 9.19
C ALA A 346 0.03 5.85 8.17
N HIS A 347 -0.20 7.10 8.57
CA HIS A 347 0.22 8.28 7.85
C HIS A 347 1.04 9.19 8.78
N ARG A 348 1.86 10.07 8.20
CA ARG A 348 2.45 11.16 8.97
C ARG A 348 1.44 12.32 9.06
N SER A 349 1.11 12.73 10.27
CA SER A 349 0.33 13.94 10.53
C SER A 349 1.27 15.15 10.53
N GLU A 350 1.07 16.11 9.63
CA GLU A 350 1.87 17.34 9.59
C GLU A 350 1.66 18.19 10.85
N GLU A 351 0.41 18.42 11.24
CA GLU A 351 0.03 19.15 12.46
C GLU A 351 0.71 18.60 13.72
N ALA A 352 0.75 17.26 13.85
CA ALA A 352 1.30 16.60 15.02
C ALA A 352 2.80 16.33 14.94
N GLY A 353 3.42 16.54 13.78
CA GLY A 353 4.81 16.19 13.49
C GLY A 353 5.15 14.69 13.51
N LYS A 354 4.19 13.80 13.83
CA LYS A 354 4.38 12.37 14.12
C LYS A 354 3.49 11.46 13.27
N TRP A 355 3.84 10.18 13.25
CA TRP A 355 3.01 9.13 12.65
C TRP A 355 1.78 8.81 13.50
N ARG A 356 0.70 8.44 12.84
CA ARG A 356 -0.59 8.02 13.41
C ARG A 356 -1.21 6.99 12.49
N PHE A 357 -1.97 6.05 13.04
CA PHE A 357 -2.87 5.25 12.21
C PHE A 357 -3.90 6.14 11.52
N VAL A 358 -4.25 5.80 10.29
CA VAL A 358 -5.22 6.54 9.46
C VAL A 358 -6.60 6.48 10.12
N ARG A 359 -7.11 5.28 10.39
CA ARG A 359 -8.42 5.03 11.00
C ARG A 359 -8.36 4.79 12.51
N GLY A 360 -7.22 4.30 13.01
CA GLY A 360 -7.03 3.77 14.36
C GLY A 360 -6.36 2.40 14.31
N ARG A 361 -6.31 1.68 15.43
CA ARG A 361 -5.82 0.30 15.47
C ARG A 361 -6.80 -0.65 16.14
N GLN A 362 -6.65 -1.94 15.89
CA GLN A 362 -7.36 -3.00 16.58
C GLN A 362 -6.90 -3.14 18.05
N GLU A 363 -7.61 -2.46 18.95
CA GLU A 363 -7.37 -2.53 20.41
C GLU A 363 -8.02 -3.76 21.09
N ARG A 364 -8.81 -4.54 20.36
CA ARG A 364 -9.53 -5.73 20.88
C ARG A 364 -9.72 -6.79 19.80
N LEU A 365 -9.66 -8.06 20.17
CA LEU A 365 -9.96 -9.16 19.26
C LEU A 365 -11.44 -9.20 18.87
N HIS A 366 -11.74 -9.57 17.62
CA HIS A 366 -13.10 -9.80 17.18
C HIS A 366 -13.60 -11.14 17.71
N ILE A 367 -14.53 -11.11 18.68
CA ILE A 367 -15.01 -12.32 19.37
C ILE A 367 -16.14 -12.98 18.57
N ILE A 368 -15.96 -14.24 18.19
CA ILE A 368 -16.92 -15.06 17.43
C ILE A 368 -17.51 -16.13 18.36
N ASP A 369 -18.84 -16.06 18.56
CA ASP A 369 -19.59 -17.04 19.34
C ASP A 369 -20.17 -18.13 18.41
N PRO A 370 -19.66 -19.38 18.45
CA PRO A 370 -20.13 -20.44 17.57
C PRO A 370 -21.54 -20.93 17.91
N THR A 371 -22.08 -20.68 19.11
CA THR A 371 -23.42 -21.15 19.52
C THR A 371 -24.55 -20.39 18.83
N LYS A 372 -24.26 -19.17 18.35
CA LYS A 372 -25.17 -18.39 17.50
C LYS A 372 -25.27 -18.94 16.07
N ARG A 373 -24.39 -19.87 15.68
CA ARG A 373 -24.49 -20.64 14.43
C ARG A 373 -24.81 -22.12 14.75
N ARG A 374 -25.43 -22.83 13.80
CA ARG A 374 -25.84 -24.23 14.03
C ARG A 374 -24.64 -25.18 13.96
N ARG A 375 -24.29 -25.75 15.12
CA ARG A 375 -23.40 -26.92 15.33
C ARG A 375 -21.97 -26.75 14.83
N HIS A 376 -21.02 -26.62 15.75
CA HIS A 376 -19.82 -27.47 15.81
C HIS A 376 -19.27 -27.48 17.25
N THR A 377 -18.79 -28.64 17.70
CA THR A 377 -17.97 -28.78 18.91
C THR A 377 -16.52 -28.62 18.49
N ALA A 378 -15.99 -27.40 18.57
CA ALA A 378 -14.60 -27.08 18.26
C ALA A 378 -13.93 -26.43 19.47
N ARG A 379 -12.62 -26.63 19.57
CA ARG A 379 -11.72 -25.84 20.44
C ARG A 379 -11.81 -24.35 20.08
N PRO A 380 -11.33 -23.42 20.93
CA PRO A 380 -11.18 -22.04 20.50
C PRO A 380 -10.22 -21.99 19.31
N LEU A 381 -10.49 -21.10 18.36
CA LEU A 381 -9.76 -21.00 17.10
C LEU A 381 -9.52 -19.53 16.78
N LEU A 382 -8.29 -19.21 16.41
CA LEU A 382 -7.90 -17.88 15.98
C LEU A 382 -8.13 -17.77 14.47
N ILE A 383 -8.93 -16.80 14.02
CA ILE A 383 -9.08 -16.49 12.59
C ILE A 383 -8.21 -15.28 12.27
N GLN A 384 -7.56 -15.33 11.12
CA GLN A 384 -6.74 -14.25 10.58
C GLN A 384 -7.28 -13.88 9.17
N ILE A 385 -7.39 -12.58 8.82
CA ILE A 385 -7.98 -12.05 7.57
C ILE A 385 -7.13 -10.92 6.91
N GLN A 386 -6.61 -11.13 5.69
CA GLN A 386 -6.32 -10.05 4.70
C GLN A 386 -7.55 -9.80 3.82
#